data_AF-A0A526PSI5-F1
#
_entry.id   AF-A0A526PSI5-F1
#
_cell.length_a   1.000
_cell.length_b   1.000
_cell.length_c   1.000
_cell.angle_alpha   90.00
_cell.angle_beta   90.00
_cell.angle_gamma   90.00
#
_symmetry.space_group_name_H-M   'P 1'
#
loop_
_entity.id
_entity.type
_entity.pdbx_description
1 polymer ?
#
loop_
_entity_poly.entity_id
_entity_poly.type
_entity_poly.pdbx_seq_one_letter_code
_entity_poly.pdbx_strand_id
1 'polypeptide(L)'
;MQTTGSLEAGDAAAAAVAKTDKRVTLASMVEKIAAEAYINDAIEPTLTICLMKLQNGFVLVGKSAPADPANFNQELGEKFAREDCIRQLWPLEGYLLREQLSQRVEVGV
;
A
#
# COMPACT_ATOMS: atom_id res chain seq x y z
N MET A 1 -21.79 9.92 -4.47
CA MET A 1 -21.35 9.60 -3.10
C MET A 1 -19.99 8.94 -3.24
N GLN A 2 -18.90 9.67 -3.00
CA GLN A 2 -17.56 9.07 -3.08
C GLN A 2 -17.42 8.11 -1.90
N THR A 3 -17.54 6.82 -2.16
CA THR A 3 -17.31 5.79 -1.14
C THR A 3 -15.82 5.83 -0.79
N THR A 4 -15.49 6.24 0.43
CA THR A 4 -14.14 6.20 0.98
C THR A 4 -13.54 4.81 0.75
N GLY A 5 -12.34 4.73 0.18
CA GLY A 5 -11.68 3.47 -0.12
C GLY A 5 -11.28 2.69 1.14
N SER A 6 -10.95 1.41 0.97
CA SER A 6 -10.68 0.51 2.11
C SER A 6 -9.44 0.95 2.91
N LEU A 7 -8.45 1.51 2.22
CA LEU A 7 -7.22 2.01 2.82
C LEU A 7 -7.48 3.27 3.66
N GLU A 8 -8.25 4.21 3.14
CA GLU A 8 -8.61 5.46 3.81
C GLU A 8 -9.45 5.18 5.06
N ALA A 9 -10.39 4.23 4.97
CA ALA A 9 -11.18 3.80 6.11
C ALA A 9 -10.31 3.18 7.21
N GLY A 10 -9.37 2.31 6.85
CA GLY A 10 -8.42 1.71 7.80
C GLY A 10 -7.49 2.74 8.43
N ASP A 11 -6.99 3.68 7.64
CA ASP A 11 -6.12 4.76 8.10
C ASP A 11 -6.84 5.69 9.09
N ALA A 12 -8.08 6.08 8.77
CA ALA A 12 -8.91 6.91 9.64
C ALA A 12 -9.25 6.20 10.96
N ALA A 13 -9.58 4.91 10.93
CA ALA A 13 -9.85 4.11 12.12
C ALA A 13 -8.61 4.03 13.03
N ALA A 14 -7.43 3.81 12.45
CA ALA A 14 -6.16 3.79 13.19
C ALA A 14 -5.82 5.18 13.78
N ALA A 15 -6.10 6.26 13.05
CA ALA A 15 -5.90 7.62 13.54
C ALA A 15 -6.83 7.96 14.73
N ALA A 16 -8.09 7.52 14.70
CA ALA A 16 -9.08 7.79 15.74
C ALA A 16 -8.70 7.20 17.11
N VAL A 17 -7.88 6.16 17.15
CA VAL A 17 -7.44 5.50 18.40
C VAL A 17 -5.97 5.78 18.74
N ALA A 18 -5.29 6.62 17.95
CA ALA A 18 -3.87 6.92 18.15
C ALA A 18 -3.64 7.72 19.44
N LYS A 19 -2.68 7.28 20.26
CA LYS A 19 -2.28 7.93 21.52
C LYS A 19 -1.00 8.78 21.38
N THR A 20 -0.30 8.64 20.26
CA THR A 20 0.95 9.33 19.93
C THR A 20 0.96 9.68 18.45
N ASP A 21 1.83 10.60 18.06
CA ASP A 21 2.12 10.97 16.66
C ASP A 21 2.94 9.90 15.90
N LYS A 22 3.55 8.94 16.61
CA LYS A 22 4.35 7.84 16.06
C LYS A 22 3.49 6.79 15.34
N ARG A 23 2.95 7.13 14.16
CA ARG A 23 2.14 6.24 13.33
C ARG A 23 2.53 6.34 11.85
N VAL A 24 2.51 5.20 11.16
CA VAL A 24 2.52 5.16 9.69
C VAL A 24 1.15 5.58 9.16
N THR A 25 1.12 6.58 8.28
CA THR A 25 -0.12 7.07 7.67
C THR A 25 -0.19 6.67 6.20
N LEU A 26 -1.41 6.50 5.67
CA LEU A 26 -1.63 6.27 4.24
C LEU A 26 -0.94 7.36 3.39
N ALA A 27 -1.09 8.62 3.77
CA ALA A 27 -0.45 9.75 3.09
C ALA A 27 1.08 9.59 3.01
N SER A 28 1.74 9.27 4.14
CA SER A 28 3.20 9.11 4.18
C SER A 28 3.73 7.98 3.29
N MET A 29 2.92 6.94 3.06
CA MET A 29 3.28 5.85 2.15
C MET A 29 3.07 6.25 0.69
N VAL A 30 1.95 6.91 0.39
CA VAL A 30 1.66 7.38 -0.98
C VAL A 30 2.70 8.40 -1.45
N GLU A 31 3.16 9.28 -0.56
CA GLU A 31 4.24 10.24 -0.85
C GLU A 31 5.57 9.57 -1.25
N LYS A 32 5.81 8.32 -0.83
CA LYS A 32 7.03 7.56 -1.16
C LYS A 32 6.95 6.85 -2.50
N ILE A 33 5.81 6.83 -3.17
CA ILE A 33 5.65 6.22 -4.49
C ILE A 33 6.33 7.11 -5.52
N ALA A 34 7.26 6.53 -6.28
CA ALA A 34 7.95 7.21 -7.37
C ALA A 34 7.29 6.95 -8.73
N ALA A 35 6.83 5.72 -8.97
CA ALA A 35 6.16 5.35 -10.20
C ALA A 35 5.30 4.09 -10.01
N GLU A 36 4.27 3.97 -10.85
CA GLU A 36 3.39 2.81 -10.92
C GLU A 36 3.23 2.41 -12.39
N ALA A 37 3.23 1.11 -12.67
CA ALA A 37 2.88 0.55 -13.96
C ALA A 37 1.95 -0.64 -13.77
N TYR A 38 1.02 -0.82 -14.71
CA TYR A 38 0.02 -1.89 -14.67
C TYR A 38 0.21 -2.80 -15.88
N ILE A 39 0.10 -4.10 -15.63
CA ILE A 39 0.27 -5.15 -16.65
C ILE A 39 -0.90 -6.11 -16.57
N ASN A 40 -1.52 -6.34 -17.73
CA ASN A 40 -2.41 -7.47 -17.99
C ASN A 40 -1.73 -8.28 -19.11
N ASP A 41 -1.22 -9.47 -18.79
CA ASP A 41 -0.47 -10.29 -19.73
C ASP A 41 -1.40 -11.03 -20.71
N ALA A 42 -0.90 -11.43 -21.88
CA ALA A 42 -1.70 -12.15 -22.88
C ALA A 42 -2.10 -13.58 -22.43
N ILE A 43 -1.34 -14.21 -21.53
CA ILE A 43 -1.64 -15.55 -21.00
C ILE A 43 -2.84 -15.51 -20.05
N GLU A 44 -2.93 -14.46 -19.22
CA GLU A 44 -4.04 -14.25 -18.28
C GLU A 44 -4.46 -12.76 -18.31
N PRO A 45 -5.32 -12.35 -19.26
CA PRO A 45 -5.68 -10.95 -19.43
C PRO A 45 -6.52 -10.39 -18.27
N THR A 46 -7.13 -11.25 -17.44
CA THR A 46 -7.94 -10.80 -16.30
C THR A 46 -7.12 -10.58 -15.02
N LEU A 47 -5.86 -11.03 -15.00
CA LEU A 47 -4.90 -10.71 -13.95
C LEU A 47 -4.31 -9.32 -14.21
N THR A 48 -4.52 -8.42 -13.25
CA THR A 48 -3.85 -7.11 -13.21
C THR A 48 -2.69 -7.19 -12.22
N ILE A 49 -1.48 -6.87 -12.69
CA ILE A 49 -0.27 -6.73 -11.88
C ILE A 49 0.03 -5.23 -11.75
N CYS A 50 0.27 -4.76 -10.53
CA CYS A 50 0.78 -3.42 -10.25
C CYS A 50 2.27 -3.53 -9.89
N LEU A 51 3.14 -2.90 -10.68
CA LEU A 51 4.54 -2.67 -10.34
C LEU A 51 4.66 -1.28 -9.71
N MET A 52 4.93 -1.21 -8.41
CA MET A 52 5.05 0.04 -7.66
C MET A 52 6.51 0.25 -7.24
N LYS A 53 7.15 1.27 -7.80
CA LYS A 53 8.51 1.67 -7.42
C LYS A 53 8.45 2.78 -6.39
N LEU A 54 9.17 2.61 -5.29
CA LEU A 54 9.33 3.62 -4.26
C LEU A 54 10.53 4.55 -4.56
N GLN A 55 10.55 5.73 -3.95
CA GLN A 55 11.64 6.71 -4.10
C GLN A 55 13.02 6.15 -3.72
N ASN A 56 13.08 5.22 -2.77
CA ASN A 56 14.31 4.55 -2.36
C ASN A 56 14.76 3.43 -3.32
N GLY A 57 14.02 3.18 -4.41
CA GLY A 57 14.31 2.16 -5.40
C GLY A 57 13.72 0.78 -5.11
N PHE A 58 13.11 0.56 -3.94
CA PHE A 58 12.41 -0.69 -3.65
C PHE A 58 11.18 -0.85 -4.56
N VAL A 59 10.85 -2.08 -4.95
CA VAL A 59 9.73 -2.38 -5.84
C VAL A 59 8.78 -3.34 -5.16
N LEU A 60 7.50 -2.98 -5.14
CA LEU A 60 6.39 -3.82 -4.72
C LEU A 60 5.66 -4.35 -5.95
N VAL A 61 5.12 -5.57 -5.82
CA VAL A 61 4.31 -6.21 -6.85
C VAL A 61 2.96 -6.56 -6.25
N GLY A 62 1.95 -5.80 -6.64
CA GLY A 62 0.56 -6.01 -6.25
C GLY A 62 -0.19 -6.78 -7.33
N LYS A 63 -1.24 -7.48 -6.94
CA LYS A 63 -2.05 -8.27 -7.87
C LYS A 63 -3.54 -8.19 -7.60
N SER A 64 -4.33 -8.29 -8.66
CA SER A 64 -5.77 -8.47 -8.63
C SER A 64 -6.19 -9.41 -9.74
N ALA A 65 -6.95 -10.46 -9.39
CA ALA A 65 -7.55 -11.36 -10.35
C ALA A 65 -8.93 -11.77 -9.82
N PRO A 66 -10.01 -11.59 -10.59
CA PRO A 66 -11.33 -12.09 -10.20
C PRO A 66 -11.34 -13.63 -10.24
N ALA A 67 -12.15 -14.25 -9.39
CA ALA A 67 -12.30 -15.71 -9.40
C ALA A 67 -13.01 -16.23 -10.66
N ASP A 68 -13.97 -15.45 -11.18
CA ASP A 68 -14.63 -15.69 -12.46
C ASP A 68 -14.19 -14.58 -13.44
N PRO A 69 -13.55 -14.94 -14.58
CA PRO A 69 -13.13 -14.00 -15.61
C PRO A 69 -14.24 -13.07 -16.12
N ALA A 70 -15.50 -13.50 -16.08
CA ALA A 70 -16.64 -12.68 -16.49
C ALA A 70 -16.83 -11.43 -15.62
N ASN A 71 -16.27 -11.43 -14.40
CA ASN A 71 -16.30 -10.29 -13.47
C ASN A 71 -15.10 -9.33 -13.64
N PHE A 72 -14.25 -9.54 -14.66
CA PHE A 72 -13.11 -8.67 -14.89
C PHE A 72 -13.55 -7.23 -15.19
N ASN A 73 -12.88 -6.30 -14.53
CA ASN A 73 -13.03 -4.87 -14.74
C ASN A 73 -11.66 -4.21 -14.58
N GLN A 74 -11.17 -3.55 -15.63
CA GLN A 74 -9.83 -2.98 -15.66
C GLN A 74 -9.59 -1.97 -14.53
N GLU A 75 -10.50 -1.02 -14.33
CA GLU A 75 -10.37 0.05 -13.34
C GLU A 75 -10.32 -0.52 -11.91
N LEU A 76 -11.20 -1.47 -11.60
CA LEU A 76 -11.18 -2.17 -10.31
C LEU A 76 -9.97 -3.09 -10.15
N GLY A 77 -9.52 -3.72 -11.24
CA GLY A 77 -8.30 -4.52 -11.28
C GLY A 77 -7.08 -3.70 -10.86
N GLU A 78 -6.87 -2.56 -11.50
CA GLU A 78 -5.77 -1.62 -11.19
C GLU A 78 -5.88 -1.09 -9.76
N LYS A 79 -7.08 -0.66 -9.35
CA LYS A 79 -7.35 -0.21 -7.98
C LYS A 79 -6.94 -1.27 -6.95
N PHE A 80 -7.40 -2.51 -7.10
CA PHE A 80 -7.14 -3.55 -6.11
C PHE A 80 -5.68 -4.03 -6.13
N ALA A 81 -5.05 -4.08 -7.30
CA ALA A 81 -3.63 -4.39 -7.40
C ALA A 81 -2.77 -3.30 -6.73
N ARG A 82 -3.14 -2.02 -6.90
CA ARG A 82 -2.51 -0.92 -6.17
C ARG A 82 -2.73 -0.99 -4.67
N GLU A 83 -3.97 -1.27 -4.24
CA GLU A 83 -4.27 -1.45 -2.81
C GLU A 83 -3.46 -2.60 -2.20
N ASP A 84 -3.23 -3.69 -2.93
CA ASP A 84 -2.37 -4.79 -2.52
C ASP A 84 -0.91 -4.32 -2.30
N CYS A 85 -0.33 -3.52 -3.22
CA CYS A 85 0.99 -2.90 -3.00
C CYS A 85 1.04 -2.08 -1.70
N ILE A 86 0.04 -1.23 -1.45
CA ILE A 86 0.01 -0.40 -0.24
C ILE A 86 -0.13 -1.25 1.03
N ARG A 87 -0.95 -2.30 1.00
CA ARG A 87 -1.07 -3.25 2.11
C ARG A 87 0.25 -3.96 2.40
N GLN A 88 1.02 -4.31 1.36
CA GLN A 88 2.37 -4.87 1.51
C GLN A 88 3.38 -3.84 2.05
N LEU A 89 3.26 -2.56 1.69
CA LEU A 89 4.14 -1.49 2.18
C LEU A 89 3.94 -1.21 3.68
N TRP A 90 2.71 -1.32 4.18
CA TRP A 90 2.34 -1.02 5.56
C TRP A 90 3.22 -1.70 6.63
N PRO A 91 3.45 -3.04 6.61
CA PRO A 91 4.33 -3.69 7.56
C PRO A 91 5.80 -3.28 7.41
N LEU A 92 6.28 -2.95 6.20
CA LEU A 92 7.65 -2.48 5.98
C LEU A 92 7.88 -1.12 6.65
N GLU A 93 6.93 -0.22 6.48
CA GLU A 93 6.93 1.10 7.11
C GLU A 93 6.75 1.01 8.62
N GLY A 94 5.94 0.05 9.09
CA GLY A 94 5.81 -0.27 10.50
C GLY A 94 7.13 -0.77 11.12
N TYR A 95 7.84 -1.65 10.42
CA TYR A 95 9.17 -2.11 10.82
C TYR A 95 10.18 -0.94 10.87
N LEU A 96 10.24 -0.13 9.81
CA LEU A 96 11.14 1.03 9.75
C LEU A 96 10.88 2.02 10.89
N LEU A 97 9.62 2.30 11.19
CA LEU A 97 9.25 3.16 12.33
C LEU A 97 9.70 2.55 13.65
N ARG A 98 9.51 1.24 13.86
CA ARG A 98 9.99 0.56 15.07
C ARG A 98 11.50 0.62 15.22
N GLU A 99 12.24 0.44 14.13
CA GLU A 99 13.70 0.55 14.11
C GLU A 99 14.17 1.97 14.47
N GLN A 100 13.50 3.00 13.93
CA GLN A 100 13.79 4.38 14.33
C GLN A 100 13.48 4.65 15.81
N LEU A 101 12.44 4.01 16.35
CA LEU A 101 12.06 4.17 17.74
C LEU A 101 13.00 3.45 18.70
N SER A 102 13.57 2.29 18.33
CA SER A 102 14.56 1.58 19.16
C SER A 102 15.88 2.35 19.24
N GLN A 103 16.37 2.88 18.12
CA GLN A 103 17.64 3.64 18.05
C GLN A 103 17.61 4.95 18.85
N ARG A 104 16.44 5.58 18.99
CA ARG A 104 16.29 6.83 19.76
C ARG A 104 16.40 6.64 21.29
N VAL A 105 16.35 5.41 21.79
CA VAL A 105 16.40 5.13 23.24
C VAL A 105 17.83 5.22 23.81
N GLU A 106 18.87 5.34 22.98
CA GLU A 106 20.28 5.33 23.44
C GLU A 106 20.84 6.68 23.93
N VAL A 107 20.07 7.77 23.99
CA VAL A 107 20.55 9.06 24.54
C VAL A 107 19.99 9.27 25.95
N GLY A 108 20.56 8.57 26.92
CA GLY A 108 20.15 8.64 28.32
C GLY A 108 20.98 7.77 29.27
N VAL A 109 22.31 7.94 29.25
CA VAL A 109 23.21 7.59 30.36
C VAL A 109 24.15 8.77 30.59
#